data_AF-A0A6A6KUX0-F1
#
_entry.id   AF-A0A6A6KUX0-F1
#
_cell.length_a   1.000
_cell.length_b   1.000
_cell.length_c   1.000
_cell.angle_alpha   90.00
_cell.angle_beta   90.00
_cell.angle_gamma   90.00
#
_symmetry.space_group_name_H-M   'P 1'
#
loop_
_entity.id
_entity.type
_entity.pdbx_description
1 polymer ?
#
loop_
_entity_poly.entity_id
_entity_poly.type
_entity_poly.pdbx_seq_one_letter_code
_entity_poly.pdbx_strand_id
1 'polypeptide(L)'
;MSHGFQLVEGKSGHDMEDYHVAEYRKIKNHELGLFAIFDGHLGDRVPSYLKDKLFLNILEESNFWIDPKTAIKNAYRNTDKFILENSMQLGPGGSTAVTAIVIDGKDLWVANIGDSRAVVCERGCANQLTVDHEPYTERKRIEKQGGFVTTLPGDVPRVNGQLAVARAFGDQSLKAHLSSEPDVRHVPIDSTIEFVILASDGLWKVPLVLILGLVSILFLTFNLYKN
;
A
#
# COMPACT_ATOMS: atom_id res chain seq x y z
N MET A 1 22.51 -0.02 -1.37
CA MET A 1 21.18 -0.65 -1.27
C MET A 1 21.01 -1.69 -2.37
N SER A 2 20.29 -2.78 -2.07
CA SER A 2 19.87 -3.81 -3.03
C SER A 2 18.40 -4.12 -2.78
N HIS A 3 17.64 -4.50 -3.80
CA HIS A 3 16.26 -4.95 -3.59
C HIS A 3 16.02 -6.21 -4.40
N GLY A 4 15.03 -6.98 -3.98
CA GLY A 4 14.51 -8.13 -4.70
C GLY A 4 13.00 -8.16 -4.56
N PHE A 5 12.31 -8.75 -5.52
CA PHE A 5 10.87 -8.91 -5.44
C PHE A 5 10.48 -10.27 -5.99
N GLN A 6 9.35 -10.77 -5.49
CA GLN A 6 8.75 -12.00 -5.98
C GLN A 6 7.23 -11.83 -6.00
N LEU A 7 6.66 -11.96 -7.19
CA LEU A 7 5.22 -12.09 -7.38
C LEU A 7 4.89 -13.57 -7.54
N VAL A 8 3.93 -14.07 -6.78
CA VAL A 8 3.44 -15.43 -6.91
C VAL A 8 1.93 -15.40 -7.12
N GLU A 9 1.50 -15.82 -8.31
CA GLU A 9 0.10 -16.01 -8.60
C GLU A 9 -0.43 -17.21 -7.80
N GLY A 10 -1.39 -16.93 -6.93
CA GLY A 10 -2.09 -17.94 -6.11
C GLY A 10 -3.15 -18.71 -6.90
N LYS A 11 -3.88 -19.62 -6.22
CA LYS A 11 -4.91 -20.47 -6.84
C LYS A 11 -6.29 -19.80 -6.91
N SER A 12 -6.35 -18.51 -7.20
CA SER A 12 -7.55 -17.69 -7.02
C SER A 12 -8.52 -17.70 -8.20
N GLY A 13 -8.14 -18.34 -9.32
CA GLY A 13 -9.04 -18.60 -10.46
C GLY A 13 -9.45 -17.36 -11.27
N HIS A 14 -8.86 -16.21 -10.99
CA HIS A 14 -8.95 -14.95 -11.73
C HIS A 14 -7.53 -14.46 -12.08
N ASP A 15 -7.44 -13.54 -13.04
CA ASP A 15 -6.16 -12.99 -13.51
C ASP A 15 -5.41 -12.26 -12.37
N MET A 16 -4.09 -12.11 -12.51
CA MET A 16 -3.24 -11.40 -11.54
C MET A 16 -3.63 -9.92 -11.43
N GLU A 17 -4.18 -9.53 -10.28
CA GLU A 17 -4.61 -8.14 -10.00
C GLU A 17 -3.55 -7.32 -9.24
N ASP A 18 -2.51 -7.96 -8.71
CA ASP A 18 -1.46 -7.27 -7.95
C ASP A 18 -0.36 -6.66 -8.82
N TYR A 19 0.10 -5.47 -8.44
CA TYR A 19 1.23 -4.79 -9.05
C TYR A 19 2.25 -4.36 -8.00
N HIS A 20 3.48 -4.15 -8.44
CA HIS A 20 4.52 -3.57 -7.60
C HIS A 20 5.35 -2.55 -8.37
N VAL A 21 6.10 -1.73 -7.61
CA VAL A 21 7.17 -0.87 -8.11
C VAL A 21 8.42 -1.18 -7.30
N ALA A 22 9.56 -1.28 -7.97
CA ALA A 22 10.86 -1.40 -7.35
C ALA A 22 11.93 -0.77 -8.26
N GLU A 23 12.25 0.49 -8.02
CA GLU A 23 13.20 1.22 -8.87
C GLU A 23 13.95 2.31 -8.09
N TYR A 24 15.05 2.77 -8.68
CA TYR A 24 15.79 3.93 -8.20
C TYR A 24 15.69 5.09 -9.19
N ARG A 25 15.57 6.31 -8.69
CA ARG A 25 15.57 7.54 -9.50
C ARG A 25 16.48 8.59 -8.89
N LYS A 26 17.12 9.39 -9.74
CA LYS A 26 17.87 10.58 -9.30
C LYS A 26 17.08 11.84 -9.63
N ILE A 27 16.70 12.61 -8.62
CA ILE A 27 15.90 13.83 -8.78
C ILE A 27 16.53 14.96 -7.97
N LYS A 28 16.78 16.13 -8.59
CA LYS A 28 17.34 17.32 -7.91
C LYS A 28 18.57 17.01 -7.03
N ASN A 29 19.47 16.16 -7.53
CA ASN A 29 20.67 15.64 -6.83
C ASN A 29 20.44 14.66 -5.67
N HIS A 30 19.20 14.28 -5.39
CA HIS A 30 18.88 13.22 -4.44
C HIS A 30 18.74 11.87 -5.13
N GLU A 31 19.19 10.82 -4.46
CA GLU A 31 18.94 9.43 -4.86
C GLU A 31 17.68 8.93 -4.15
N LEU A 32 16.70 8.48 -4.92
CA LEU A 32 15.43 7.98 -4.44
C LEU A 32 15.31 6.48 -4.72
N GLY A 33 14.93 5.69 -3.71
CA GLY A 33 14.40 4.34 -3.89
C GLY A 33 12.88 4.36 -3.77
N LEU A 34 12.18 3.87 -4.79
CA LEU A 34 10.71 3.89 -4.88
C LEU A 34 10.20 2.46 -4.91
N PHE A 35 9.39 2.11 -3.90
CA PHE A 35 8.94 0.75 -3.68
C PHE A 35 7.47 0.71 -3.31
N ALA A 36 6.68 -0.13 -3.97
CA ALA A 36 5.27 -0.24 -3.64
C ALA A 36 4.71 -1.62 -3.94
N ILE A 37 3.63 -1.97 -3.23
CA ILE A 37 2.70 -3.04 -3.61
C ILE A 37 1.30 -2.44 -3.69
N PHE A 38 0.60 -2.83 -4.74
CA PHE A 38 -0.79 -2.51 -5.00
C PHE A 38 -1.53 -3.84 -5.13
N ASP A 39 -2.30 -4.17 -4.10
CA ASP A 39 -3.17 -5.36 -4.08
C ASP A 39 -4.50 -4.96 -4.70
N GLY A 40 -4.82 -5.55 -5.85
CA GLY A 40 -5.97 -5.18 -6.66
C GLY A 40 -7.21 -6.01 -6.31
N HIS A 41 -8.39 -5.43 -6.49
CA HIS A 41 -9.64 -6.20 -6.39
C HIS A 41 -10.69 -5.71 -7.40
N LEU A 42 -11.43 -6.66 -7.98
CA LEU A 42 -12.48 -6.40 -8.99
C LEU A 42 -11.95 -5.69 -10.25
N GLY A 43 -10.74 -6.08 -10.69
CA GLY A 43 -10.05 -5.58 -11.87
C GLY A 43 -8.63 -5.09 -11.59
N ASP A 44 -7.78 -5.17 -12.61
CA ASP A 44 -6.34 -4.86 -12.58
C ASP A 44 -6.00 -3.40 -13.00
N ARG A 45 -6.98 -2.66 -13.53
CA ARG A 45 -6.74 -1.32 -14.11
C ARG A 45 -6.40 -0.26 -13.06
N VAL A 46 -7.04 -0.30 -11.89
CA VAL A 46 -6.72 0.61 -10.78
C VAL A 46 -5.29 0.38 -10.27
N PRO A 47 -4.89 -0.83 -9.86
CA PRO A 47 -3.51 -1.07 -9.41
C PRO A 47 -2.48 -0.86 -10.53
N SER A 48 -2.81 -1.17 -11.80
CA SER A 48 -1.94 -0.80 -12.93
C SER A 48 -1.75 0.71 -13.07
N TYR A 49 -2.81 1.51 -12.89
CA TYR A 49 -2.70 2.97 -12.92
C TYR A 49 -1.85 3.50 -11.76
N LEU A 50 -2.03 2.93 -10.55
CA LEU A 50 -1.23 3.31 -9.38
C LEU A 50 0.25 3.04 -9.57
N LYS A 51 0.62 1.86 -10.13
CA LYS A 51 2.00 1.52 -10.50
C LYS A 51 2.64 2.61 -11.36
N ASP A 52 1.92 3.10 -12.35
CA ASP A 52 2.47 4.06 -13.32
C ASP A 52 2.45 5.51 -12.82
N LYS A 53 1.51 5.87 -11.94
CA LYS A 53 1.20 7.28 -11.64
C LYS A 53 1.43 7.71 -10.20
N LEU A 54 1.27 6.83 -9.21
CA LEU A 54 1.24 7.27 -7.82
C LEU A 54 2.55 7.94 -7.38
N PHE A 55 3.70 7.34 -7.69
CA PHE A 55 4.99 7.96 -7.38
C PHE A 55 5.25 9.26 -8.16
N LEU A 56 4.83 9.34 -9.42
CA LEU A 56 4.94 10.59 -10.19
C LEU A 56 4.15 11.70 -9.49
N ASN A 57 2.90 11.43 -9.13
CA ASN A 57 2.03 12.37 -8.45
C ASN A 57 2.64 12.80 -7.09
N ILE A 58 3.22 11.88 -6.31
CA ILE A 58 3.88 12.21 -5.03
C ILE A 58 5.09 13.14 -5.25
N LEU A 59 5.93 12.86 -6.24
CA LEU A 59 7.18 13.59 -6.47
C LEU A 59 6.95 14.96 -7.13
N GLU A 60 5.80 15.16 -7.78
CA GLU A 60 5.37 16.42 -8.39
C GLU A 60 4.67 17.36 -7.39
N GLU A 61 4.24 16.88 -6.22
CA GLU A 61 3.68 17.74 -5.16
C GLU A 61 4.72 18.79 -4.72
N SER A 62 4.31 20.05 -4.71
CA SER A 62 5.20 21.20 -4.54
C SER A 62 5.98 21.18 -3.22
N ASN A 63 5.38 20.61 -2.18
CA ASN A 63 5.95 20.50 -0.86
C ASN A 63 6.68 19.18 -0.60
N PHE A 64 6.85 18.27 -1.57
CA PHE A 64 7.49 16.96 -1.35
C PHE A 64 8.84 17.06 -0.62
N TRP A 65 9.68 18.03 -0.98
CA TRP A 65 11.01 18.20 -0.38
C TRP A 65 11.02 18.96 0.97
N ILE A 66 9.89 19.55 1.37
CA ILE A 66 9.77 20.38 2.58
C ILE A 66 8.94 19.65 3.63
N ASP A 67 7.82 19.07 3.20
CA ASP A 67 6.89 18.29 4.01
C ASP A 67 6.41 17.06 3.20
N PRO A 68 7.24 16.01 3.13
CA PRO A 68 6.91 14.77 2.42
C PRO A 68 5.61 14.15 2.92
N LYS A 69 5.29 14.28 4.22
CA LYS A 69 4.07 13.72 4.81
C LYS A 69 2.82 14.31 4.18
N THR A 70 2.74 15.63 4.11
CA THR A 70 1.59 16.32 3.52
C THR A 70 1.56 16.11 2.00
N ALA A 71 2.71 16.13 1.33
CA ALA A 71 2.81 15.83 -0.10
C ALA A 71 2.24 14.44 -0.44
N ILE A 72 2.66 13.39 0.29
CA ILE A 72 2.16 12.03 0.10
C ILE A 72 0.64 11.97 0.30
N LYS A 73 0.11 12.59 1.37
CA LYS A 73 -1.34 12.64 1.61
C LYS A 73 -2.10 13.34 0.48
N ASN A 74 -1.58 14.47 -0.01
CA ASN A 74 -2.19 15.20 -1.13
C ASN A 74 -2.18 14.38 -2.41
N ALA A 75 -1.06 13.74 -2.74
CA ALA A 75 -0.93 12.91 -3.92
C ALA A 75 -1.87 11.70 -3.87
N TYR A 76 -2.01 11.02 -2.73
CA TYR A 76 -2.99 9.93 -2.56
C TYR A 76 -4.42 10.45 -2.81
N ARG A 77 -4.82 11.56 -2.18
CA ARG A 77 -6.14 12.15 -2.39
C ARG A 77 -6.39 12.53 -3.85
N ASN A 78 -5.42 13.18 -4.50
CA ASN A 78 -5.55 13.66 -5.87
C ASN A 78 -5.58 12.48 -6.87
N THR A 79 -4.78 11.45 -6.63
CA THR A 79 -4.76 10.20 -7.42
C THR A 79 -6.09 9.47 -7.32
N ASP A 80 -6.63 9.32 -6.10
CA ASP A 80 -7.93 8.70 -5.88
C ASP A 80 -9.07 9.49 -6.54
N LYS A 81 -9.04 10.82 -6.42
CA LYS A 81 -10.00 11.69 -7.10
C LYS A 81 -9.98 11.45 -8.62
N PHE A 82 -8.80 11.39 -9.24
CA PHE A 82 -8.67 11.10 -10.65
C PHE A 82 -9.24 9.71 -10.99
N ILE A 83 -8.94 8.69 -10.18
CA ILE A 83 -9.46 7.33 -10.38
C ILE A 83 -10.99 7.33 -10.39
N LEU A 84 -11.63 8.01 -9.42
CA LEU A 84 -13.08 8.10 -9.29
C LEU A 84 -13.73 8.87 -10.44
N GLU A 85 -13.11 9.95 -10.90
CA GLU A 85 -13.58 10.74 -12.06
C GLU A 85 -13.48 9.96 -13.38
N ASN A 86 -12.62 8.94 -13.44
CA ASN A 86 -12.37 8.10 -14.62
C ASN A 86 -12.80 6.64 -14.43
N SER A 87 -13.73 6.35 -13.51
CA SER A 87 -14.18 4.99 -13.18
C SER A 87 -14.78 4.23 -14.37
N MET A 88 -15.38 4.93 -15.35
CA MET A 88 -15.86 4.30 -16.58
C MET A 88 -14.73 3.64 -17.39
N GLN A 89 -13.52 4.20 -17.34
CA GLN A 89 -12.34 3.66 -18.01
C GLN A 89 -11.56 2.70 -17.11
N LEU A 90 -11.39 3.05 -15.83
CA LEU A 90 -10.58 2.28 -14.88
C LEU A 90 -11.34 1.11 -14.23
N GLY A 91 -12.65 1.04 -14.39
CA GLY A 91 -13.48 -0.03 -13.85
C GLY A 91 -13.99 0.23 -12.44
N PRO A 92 -14.82 -0.69 -11.91
CA PRO A 92 -15.51 -0.51 -10.63
C PRO A 92 -14.65 -0.86 -9.42
N GLY A 93 -13.53 -1.55 -9.63
CA GLY A 93 -12.68 -2.07 -8.58
C GLY A 93 -11.85 -1.02 -7.87
N GLY A 94 -10.89 -1.52 -7.10
CA GLY A 94 -10.04 -0.71 -6.26
C GLY A 94 -8.69 -1.38 -6.03
N SER A 95 -7.89 -0.74 -5.18
CA SER A 95 -6.64 -1.31 -4.76
C SER A 95 -6.18 -0.76 -3.41
N THR A 96 -5.53 -1.63 -2.64
CA THR A 96 -4.69 -1.20 -1.51
C THR A 96 -3.41 -0.55 -2.02
N ALA A 97 -2.68 0.13 -1.13
CA ALA A 97 -1.34 0.58 -1.47
C ALA A 97 -0.48 0.64 -0.22
N VAL A 98 0.66 -0.06 -0.26
CA VAL A 98 1.77 0.20 0.65
C VAL A 98 2.94 0.74 -0.16
N THR A 99 3.36 1.96 0.14
CA THR A 99 4.49 2.63 -0.56
C THR A 99 5.61 2.93 0.42
N ALA A 100 6.85 2.75 -0.02
CA ALA A 100 8.08 3.13 0.66
C ALA A 100 8.95 4.00 -0.27
N ILE A 101 9.36 5.17 0.23
CA ILE A 101 10.26 6.10 -0.46
C ILE A 101 11.51 6.25 0.41
N VAL A 102 12.65 5.88 -0.15
CA VAL A 102 13.96 6.05 0.47
C VAL A 102 14.63 7.28 -0.13
N ILE A 103 15.06 8.23 0.67
CA ILE A 103 15.76 9.44 0.23
C ILE A 103 17.21 9.38 0.72
N ASP A 104 18.16 9.40 -0.21
CA ASP A 104 19.61 9.38 -0.01
C ASP A 104 20.13 8.25 0.89
N GLY A 105 19.35 7.17 1.02
CA GLY A 105 19.63 6.09 1.97
C GLY A 105 19.57 6.49 3.45
N LYS A 106 18.96 7.64 3.76
CA LYS A 106 18.91 8.22 5.12
C LYS A 106 17.49 8.33 5.66
N ASP A 107 16.51 8.57 4.80
CA ASP A 107 15.12 8.76 5.22
C ASP A 107 14.22 7.75 4.53
N LEU A 108 13.43 7.02 5.31
CA LEU A 108 12.39 6.13 4.83
C LEU A 108 11.02 6.73 5.15
N TRP A 109 10.24 7.00 4.10
CA TRP A 109 8.84 7.39 4.19
C TRP A 109 7.96 6.23 3.77
N VAL A 110 7.11 5.75 4.67
CA VAL A 110 6.15 4.68 4.39
C VAL A 110 4.74 5.23 4.48
N ALA A 111 3.89 4.88 3.53
CA ALA A 111 2.46 5.23 3.54
C ALA A 111 1.63 4.00 3.20
N ASN A 112 0.47 3.86 3.86
CA ASN A 112 -0.43 2.73 3.66
C ASN A 112 -1.90 3.15 3.55
N ILE A 113 -2.63 2.52 2.65
CA ILE A 113 -4.08 2.34 2.70
C ILE A 113 -4.42 0.88 2.40
N GLY A 114 -5.41 0.33 3.10
CA GLY A 114 -5.76 -1.09 3.03
C GLY A 114 -4.98 -1.94 4.03
N ASP A 115 -4.87 -3.22 3.73
CA ASP A 115 -4.31 -4.29 4.57
C ASP A 115 -3.04 -4.94 3.99
N SER A 116 -2.51 -4.40 2.90
CA SER A 116 -1.07 -4.51 2.61
C SER A 116 -0.25 -3.92 3.77
N ARG A 117 0.98 -4.40 3.95
CA ARG A 117 1.78 -4.05 5.13
C ARG A 117 3.27 -3.93 4.83
N ALA A 118 3.90 -2.99 5.53
CA ALA A 118 5.36 -2.89 5.62
C ALA A 118 5.85 -3.27 7.02
N VAL A 119 6.90 -4.09 7.08
CA VAL A 119 7.57 -4.54 8.31
C VAL A 119 9.06 -4.26 8.18
N VAL A 120 9.66 -3.63 9.18
CA VAL A 120 11.11 -3.43 9.26
C VAL A 120 11.75 -4.51 10.13
N CYS A 121 12.89 -5.02 9.70
CA CYS A 121 13.80 -5.76 10.58
C CYS A 121 14.80 -4.78 11.19
N GLU A 122 14.71 -4.58 12.49
CA GLU A 122 15.57 -3.70 13.27
C GLU A 122 16.23 -4.52 14.39
N ARG A 123 17.57 -4.66 14.34
CA ARG A 123 18.35 -5.45 15.31
C ARG A 123 17.86 -6.90 15.46
N GLY A 124 17.52 -7.54 14.35
CA GLY A 124 16.97 -8.90 14.29
C GLY A 124 15.50 -9.00 14.70
N CYS A 125 14.84 -7.90 15.05
CA CYS A 125 13.43 -7.88 15.45
C CYS A 125 12.54 -7.36 14.32
N ALA A 126 11.46 -8.09 14.03
CA ALA A 126 10.45 -7.67 13.06
C ALA A 126 9.45 -6.71 13.72
N ASN A 127 9.43 -5.45 13.25
CA ASN A 127 8.54 -4.39 13.74
C ASN A 127 7.64 -3.90 12.61
N GLN A 128 6.32 -3.92 12.82
CA GLN A 128 5.37 -3.41 11.84
C GLN A 128 5.47 -1.88 11.72
N LEU A 129 5.63 -1.37 10.50
CA LEU A 129 5.71 0.07 10.22
C LEU A 129 4.34 0.69 9.96
N THR A 130 3.47 -0.01 9.25
CA THR A 130 2.16 0.46 8.77
C THR A 130 1.02 0.07 9.70
N VAL A 131 -0.13 0.70 9.56
CA VAL A 131 -1.38 0.27 10.21
C VAL A 131 -2.26 -0.38 9.15
N ASP A 132 -2.77 -1.57 9.44
CA ASP A 132 -3.73 -2.27 8.57
C ASP A 132 -5.12 -1.68 8.77
N HIS A 133 -5.76 -1.32 7.66
CA HIS A 133 -7.04 -0.62 7.68
C HIS A 133 -8.21 -1.59 7.59
N GLU A 134 -8.39 -2.39 8.64
CA GLU A 134 -9.47 -3.37 8.72
C GLU A 134 -10.83 -2.70 9.01
N PRO A 135 -11.95 -3.25 8.50
CA PRO A 135 -13.29 -2.69 8.74
C PRO A 135 -13.63 -2.52 10.22
N TYR A 136 -13.23 -3.44 11.10
CA TYR A 136 -13.55 -3.32 12.53
C TYR A 136 -12.79 -2.20 13.25
N THR A 137 -11.52 -1.96 12.89
CA THR A 137 -10.72 -0.91 13.53
C THR A 137 -11.25 0.49 13.15
N GLU A 138 -11.77 0.61 11.92
CA GLU A 138 -12.32 1.86 11.37
C GLU A 138 -13.85 1.98 11.53
N ARG A 139 -14.49 1.03 12.22
CA ARG A 139 -15.96 0.90 12.32
C ARG A 139 -16.66 2.19 12.73
N LYS A 140 -16.15 2.90 13.74
CA LYS A 140 -16.74 4.16 14.23
C LYS A 140 -16.80 5.23 13.13
N ARG A 141 -15.78 5.31 12.27
CA ARG A 141 -15.77 6.26 11.14
C ARG A 141 -16.80 5.85 10.09
N ILE A 142 -16.83 4.57 9.75
CA ILE A 142 -17.75 3.99 8.75
C ILE A 142 -19.21 4.22 9.17
N GLU A 143 -19.57 3.90 10.42
CA GLU A 143 -20.93 4.07 10.93
C GLU A 143 -21.34 5.54 11.01
N LYS A 144 -20.41 6.45 11.34
CA LYS A 144 -20.66 7.91 11.32
C LYS A 144 -20.98 8.43 9.91
N GLN A 145 -20.51 7.76 8.87
CA GLN A 145 -20.79 8.09 7.46
C GLN A 145 -22.06 7.41 6.92
N GLY A 146 -22.82 6.69 7.76
CA GLY A 146 -24.03 5.98 7.37
C GLY A 146 -23.80 4.56 6.82
N GLY A 147 -22.56 4.09 6.83
CA GLY A 147 -22.21 2.71 6.48
C GLY A 147 -22.36 1.76 7.67
N PHE A 148 -22.01 0.50 7.45
CA PHE A 148 -21.97 -0.51 8.51
C PHE A 148 -20.82 -1.50 8.30
N VAL A 149 -20.45 -2.22 9.37
CA VAL A 149 -19.48 -3.32 9.31
C VAL A 149 -20.18 -4.59 9.74
N THR A 150 -20.15 -5.61 8.90
CA THR A 150 -20.77 -6.91 9.17
C THR A 150 -19.79 -8.05 8.92
N THR A 151 -20.00 -9.17 9.60
CA THR A 151 -19.22 -10.40 9.42
C THR A 151 -20.21 -11.53 9.23
N LEU A 152 -20.19 -12.14 8.05
CA LEU A 152 -21.01 -13.32 7.78
C LEU A 152 -20.38 -14.56 8.46
N PRO A 153 -21.17 -15.58 8.81
CA PRO A 153 -20.62 -16.80 9.40
C PRO A 153 -19.53 -17.43 8.50
N GLY A 154 -18.32 -17.59 9.05
CA GLY A 154 -17.17 -18.15 8.32
C GLY A 154 -16.45 -17.16 7.40
N ASP A 155 -16.78 -15.87 7.43
CA ASP A 155 -16.17 -14.82 6.63
C ASP A 155 -15.40 -13.80 7.50
N VAL A 156 -14.73 -12.87 6.85
CA VAL A 156 -14.06 -11.73 7.48
C VAL A 156 -15.01 -10.52 7.60
N PRO A 157 -14.68 -9.54 8.46
CA PRO A 157 -15.45 -8.30 8.55
C PRO A 157 -15.41 -7.52 7.24
N ARG A 158 -16.56 -6.97 6.82
CA ARG A 158 -16.70 -6.22 5.56
C ARG A 158 -17.45 -4.91 5.73
N VAL A 159 -16.98 -3.86 5.06
CA VAL A 159 -17.69 -2.58 4.91
C VAL A 159 -18.91 -2.80 4.02
N ASN A 160 -20.09 -2.46 4.54
CA ASN A 160 -21.39 -2.67 3.91
C ASN A 160 -21.61 -4.11 3.40
N GLY A 161 -20.98 -5.09 4.04
CA GLY A 161 -21.03 -6.49 3.61
C GLY A 161 -20.30 -6.82 2.31
N GLN A 162 -19.53 -5.88 1.76
CA GLN A 162 -18.90 -6.01 0.44
C GLN A 162 -17.37 -6.11 0.52
N LEU A 163 -16.71 -5.10 1.08
CA LEU A 163 -15.24 -4.99 1.01
C LEU A 163 -14.55 -5.28 2.34
N ALA A 164 -13.52 -6.12 2.32
CA ALA A 164 -12.78 -6.56 3.52
C ALA A 164 -11.71 -5.55 4.01
N VAL A 165 -11.59 -4.39 3.35
CA VAL A 165 -10.73 -3.27 3.74
C VAL A 165 -11.55 -2.00 3.96
N ALA A 166 -11.11 -1.14 4.88
CA ALA A 166 -11.76 0.12 5.22
C ALA A 166 -11.21 1.33 4.45
N ARG A 167 -10.03 1.17 3.84
CA ARG A 167 -9.36 2.20 3.05
C ARG A 167 -8.81 1.60 1.76
N ALA A 168 -9.03 2.27 0.64
CA ALA A 168 -8.61 1.84 -0.70
C ALA A 168 -8.68 3.00 -1.69
N PHE A 169 -7.92 2.87 -2.78
CA PHE A 169 -8.12 3.65 -4.00
C PHE A 169 -9.29 3.08 -4.81
N GLY A 170 -10.06 3.94 -5.48
CA GLY A 170 -11.17 3.49 -6.31
C GLY A 170 -12.41 3.12 -5.48
N ASP A 171 -13.05 1.99 -5.80
CA ASP A 171 -14.26 1.50 -5.12
C ASP A 171 -15.42 2.51 -5.12
N GLN A 172 -15.75 3.05 -6.30
CA GLN A 172 -16.69 4.17 -6.43
C GLN A 172 -18.04 3.91 -5.73
N SER A 173 -18.57 2.70 -5.81
CA SER A 173 -19.84 2.31 -5.19
C SER A 173 -19.81 2.34 -3.66
N LEU A 174 -18.64 2.19 -3.05
CA LEU A 174 -18.43 2.15 -1.60
C LEU A 174 -17.72 3.40 -1.06
N LYS A 175 -17.27 4.30 -1.94
CA LYS A 175 -16.40 5.43 -1.57
C LYS A 175 -16.96 6.33 -0.48
N ALA A 176 -18.28 6.44 -0.35
CA ALA A 176 -18.92 7.19 0.74
C ALA A 176 -18.55 6.66 2.15
N HIS A 177 -18.14 5.40 2.27
CA HIS A 177 -17.80 4.74 3.54
C HIS A 177 -16.34 4.29 3.63
N LEU A 178 -15.60 4.36 2.52
CA LEU A 178 -14.16 4.10 2.45
C LEU A 178 -13.35 5.39 2.52
N SER A 179 -12.10 5.30 2.95
CA SER A 179 -11.16 6.42 2.90
C SER A 179 -10.00 6.12 1.95
N SER A 180 -9.46 7.14 1.28
CA SER A 180 -8.17 7.09 0.56
C SER A 180 -7.08 7.86 1.31
N GLU A 181 -7.33 8.28 2.55
CA GLU A 181 -6.32 8.96 3.36
C GLU A 181 -5.30 7.95 3.91
N PRO A 182 -4.01 8.08 3.55
CA PRO A 182 -2.99 7.18 4.05
C PRO A 182 -2.56 7.52 5.46
N ASP A 183 -2.23 6.48 6.22
CA ASP A 183 -1.34 6.63 7.36
C ASP A 183 0.11 6.68 6.87
N VAL A 184 0.82 7.74 7.26
CA VAL A 184 2.18 8.05 6.78
C VAL A 184 3.15 8.10 7.95
N ARG A 185 4.24 7.36 7.85
CA ARG A 185 5.30 7.25 8.86
C ARG A 185 6.66 7.59 8.25
N HIS A 186 7.43 8.39 8.98
CA HIS A 186 8.84 8.65 8.71
C HIS A 186 9.70 7.80 9.64
N VAL A 187 10.77 7.22 9.10
CA VAL A 187 11.76 6.43 9.81
C VAL A 187 13.15 6.86 9.33
N PRO A 188 13.99 7.45 10.19
CA PRO A 188 15.41 7.64 9.88
C PRO A 188 16.08 6.27 9.69
N ILE A 189 16.84 6.12 8.62
CA ILE A 189 17.62 4.92 8.35
C ILE A 189 18.96 5.06 9.06
N ASP A 190 19.21 4.14 9.99
CA ASP A 190 20.50 3.99 10.66
C ASP A 190 21.02 2.55 10.54
N SER A 191 22.17 2.28 11.15
CA SER A 191 22.83 0.96 11.09
C SER A 191 22.06 -0.18 11.77
N THR A 192 20.97 0.13 12.47
CA THR A 192 20.17 -0.88 13.17
C THR A 192 19.08 -1.46 12.29
N ILE A 193 18.73 -0.78 11.18
CA ILE A 193 17.79 -1.26 10.17
C ILE A 193 18.52 -2.17 9.18
N GLU A 194 18.08 -3.41 9.08
CA GLU A 194 18.68 -4.42 8.19
C GLU A 194 17.94 -4.50 6.84
N PHE A 195 16.61 -4.58 6.89
CA PHE A 195 15.76 -4.67 5.71
C PHE A 195 14.32 -4.27 6.02
N VAL A 196 13.54 -3.98 4.99
CA VAL A 196 12.10 -3.77 5.06
C VAL A 196 11.42 -4.73 4.10
N ILE A 197 10.30 -5.32 4.52
CA ILE A 197 9.45 -6.15 3.69
C ILE A 197 8.15 -5.40 3.45
N LEU A 198 7.75 -5.29 2.18
CA LEU A 198 6.40 -4.89 1.78
C LEU A 198 5.72 -6.17 1.26
N ALA A 199 4.50 -6.46 1.69
CA ALA A 199 3.71 -7.53 1.09
C ALA A 199 2.21 -7.24 1.14
N SER A 200 1.46 -7.85 0.23
CA SER A 200 -0.01 -7.92 0.28
C SER A 200 -0.48 -8.85 1.40
N ASP A 201 -1.79 -8.82 1.69
CA ASP A 201 -2.36 -9.58 2.80
C ASP A 201 -2.24 -11.11 2.62
N GLY A 202 -2.08 -11.57 1.38
CA GLY A 202 -1.80 -12.96 1.01
C GLY A 202 -0.54 -13.55 1.65
N LEU A 203 0.41 -12.73 2.12
CA LEU A 203 1.53 -13.16 2.95
C LEU A 203 1.22 -13.09 4.45
N TRP A 204 0.51 -12.05 4.89
CA TRP A 204 0.37 -11.71 6.31
C TRP A 204 -0.74 -12.46 7.04
N LYS A 205 -1.77 -12.91 6.32
CA LYS A 205 -2.96 -13.55 6.90
C LYS A 205 -2.95 -15.08 6.82
N VAL A 206 -1.82 -15.68 6.41
CA VAL A 206 -1.70 -17.15 6.29
C VAL A 206 -1.34 -17.77 7.64
N PRO A 207 -2.13 -18.71 8.19
CA PRO A 207 -1.56 -19.72 9.09
C PRO A 207 -0.61 -20.58 8.25
N LEU A 208 0.52 -21.01 8.81
CA LEU A 208 1.68 -21.68 8.17
C LEU A 208 1.41 -22.86 7.18
N VAL A 209 0.16 -23.22 6.88
CA VAL A 209 -0.25 -24.41 6.11
C VAL A 209 -1.19 -24.13 4.91
N LEU A 210 -1.74 -22.93 4.69
CA LEU A 210 -2.72 -22.73 3.59
C LEU A 210 -2.63 -21.36 2.89
N ILE A 211 -1.80 -21.25 1.85
CA ILE A 211 -1.88 -20.11 0.92
C ILE A 211 -3.20 -20.23 0.12
N LEU A 212 -4.18 -19.37 0.43
CA LEU A 212 -5.47 -19.32 -0.25
C LEU A 212 -5.72 -17.99 -1.00
N GLY A 213 -4.71 -17.14 -1.20
CA GLY A 213 -4.80 -15.88 -1.95
C GLY A 213 -3.62 -15.65 -2.90
N LEU A 214 -3.73 -14.63 -3.76
CA LEU A 214 -2.60 -14.08 -4.53
C LEU A 214 -1.57 -13.54 -3.52
N VAL A 215 -0.28 -13.76 -3.77
CA VAL A 215 0.78 -13.34 -2.84
C VAL A 215 1.79 -12.48 -3.58
N SER A 216 1.78 -11.19 -3.28
CA SER A 216 2.81 -10.26 -3.74
C SER A 216 3.76 -9.92 -2.61
N ILE A 217 5.05 -10.21 -2.81
CA ILE A 217 6.09 -9.96 -1.81
C ILE A 217 7.21 -9.14 -2.44
N LEU A 218 7.53 -8.01 -1.80
CA LEU A 218 8.63 -7.14 -2.16
C LEU A 218 9.62 -7.10 -0.99
N PHE A 219 10.84 -7.57 -1.23
CA PHE A 219 11.93 -7.61 -0.25
C PHE A 219 12.91 -6.45 -0.49
N LEU A 220 12.94 -5.49 0.43
CA LEU A 220 13.86 -4.36 0.38
C LEU A 220 15.02 -4.58 1.34
N THR A 221 16.16 -5.04 0.82
CA THR A 221 17.37 -5.22 1.64
C THR A 221 18.17 -3.93 1.72
N PHE A 222 18.24 -3.31 2.90
CA PHE A 222 19.16 -2.20 3.10
C PHE A 222 20.56 -2.76 3.35
N ASN A 223 21.28 -3.09 2.28
CA ASN A 223 22.72 -3.30 2.37
C ASN A 223 23.38 -1.95 2.70
N LEU A 224 23.46 -1.64 4.00
CA LEU A 224 24.25 -0.55 4.58
C LEU A 224 25.74 -0.94 4.71
N TYR A 225 26.09 -2.19 4.47
CA TYR A 225 27.46 -2.65 4.43
C TYR A 225 27.99 -2.67 2.99
N LYS A 226 28.40 -1.50 2.50
CA LYS A 226 29.55 -1.43 1.60
C LYS A 226 30.77 -1.15 2.47
N ASN A 227 31.49 -2.21 2.84
CA ASN A 227 32.93 -2.11 3.08
C ASN A 227 33.62 -2.42 1.75
#